data_AF-A0A821DAE1-F1
#
_entry.id   AF-A0A821DAE1-F1
#
_cell.length_a   1.000
_cell.length_b   1.000
_cell.length_c   1.000
_cell.angle_alpha   90.00
_cell.angle_beta   90.00
_cell.angle_gamma   90.00
#
_symmetry.space_group_name_H-M   'P 1'
#
loop_
_entity.id
_entity.type
_entity.pdbx_description
1 polymer ?
#
loop_
_entity_poly.entity_id
_entity_poly.type
_entity_poly.pdbx_seq_one_letter_code
_entity_poly.pdbx_strand_id
1 'polypeptide(L)'
;MDNYDILRELDNLARSVRGSQPFYTAVEYVPETTAILKPNGGPADVCWSASFHSVKMDQNKFELDLIKYIISAPDFINYLSCHDNERLLFLVGKNGKFI
;
A
#
# COMPACT_ATOMS: atom_id res chain seq x y z
N MET A 1 -17.93 -15.49 7.41
CA MET A 1 -16.55 -15.04 7.18
C MET A 1 -16.61 -13.54 7.15
N ASP A 2 -15.94 -12.92 8.11
CA ASP A 2 -15.65 -11.51 8.16
C ASP A 2 -14.67 -11.15 7.02
N ASN A 3 -14.59 -9.88 6.63
CA ASN A 3 -13.92 -9.48 5.37
C ASN A 3 -12.40 -9.77 5.34
N TYR A 4 -11.78 -10.04 6.50
CA TYR A 4 -10.33 -10.24 6.64
C TYR A 4 -9.91 -11.62 7.15
N ASP A 5 -10.84 -12.58 7.29
CA ASP A 5 -10.54 -13.87 7.91
C ASP A 5 -9.45 -14.65 7.16
N ILE A 6 -9.54 -14.68 5.83
CA ILE A 6 -8.52 -15.33 4.98
C ILE A 6 -7.14 -14.67 5.15
N LEU A 7 -7.09 -13.34 5.25
CA LEU A 7 -5.82 -12.62 5.42
C LEU A 7 -5.21 -12.92 6.79
N ARG A 8 -6.04 -13.04 7.84
CA ARG A 8 -5.58 -13.44 9.18
C ARG A 8 -5.05 -14.87 9.21
N GLU A 9 -5.75 -15.80 8.56
CA GLU A 9 -5.30 -17.19 8.44
C GLU A 9 -3.96 -17.28 7.71
N LEU A 10 -3.78 -16.53 6.62
CA LEU A 10 -2.53 -16.49 5.87
C LEU A 10 -1.37 -15.89 6.68
N ASP A 11 -1.58 -14.77 7.37
CA ASP A 11 -0.54 -14.17 8.23
C ASP A 11 -0.12 -15.13 9.34
N ASN A 12 -1.10 -15.76 10.01
CA ASN A 12 -0.84 -16.74 11.07
C ASN A 12 -0.05 -17.95 10.56
N LEU A 13 -0.43 -18.50 9.40
CA LEU A 13 0.26 -19.62 8.79
C LEU A 13 1.70 -19.22 8.40
N ALA A 14 1.87 -18.10 7.72
CA ALA A 14 3.18 -17.61 7.31
C ALA A 14 4.13 -17.41 8.50
N ARG A 15 3.63 -16.84 9.60
CA ARG A 15 4.40 -16.69 10.85
C ARG A 15 4.73 -18.02 11.50
N SER A 16 3.79 -18.97 11.52
CA SER A 16 4.04 -20.31 12.07
C SER A 16 5.15 -21.05 11.32
N VAL A 17 5.19 -20.92 9.99
CA VAL A 17 6.22 -21.54 9.15
C VAL A 17 7.58 -20.87 9.35
N ARG A 18 7.57 -19.55 9.54
CA ARG A 18 8.79 -18.77 9.66
C ARG A 18 9.43 -18.80 11.07
N GLY A 19 8.67 -19.18 12.09
CA GLY A 19 9.16 -19.32 13.45
C GLY A 19 9.62 -18.00 14.04
N SER A 20 10.86 -17.92 14.52
CA SER A 20 11.41 -16.76 15.25
C SER A 20 12.00 -15.66 14.35
N GLN A 21 12.05 -15.85 13.03
CA GLN A 21 12.63 -14.83 12.16
C GLN A 21 11.71 -13.57 12.11
N PRO A 22 12.21 -12.35 11.80
CA PRO A 22 11.39 -11.10 11.79
C PRO A 22 10.45 -10.92 10.57
N PHE A 23 9.13 -11.14 10.69
CA PHE A 23 8.22 -11.26 9.50
C PHE A 23 7.34 -10.03 9.37
N TYR A 24 7.28 -9.48 8.16
CA TYR A 24 6.44 -8.35 7.83
C TYR A 24 5.52 -8.68 6.66
N THR A 25 4.25 -8.33 6.83
CA THR A 25 3.20 -8.41 5.83
C THR A 25 2.88 -7.00 5.35
N ALA A 26 2.98 -6.82 4.03
CA ALA A 26 2.56 -5.61 3.35
C ALA A 26 1.32 -5.94 2.53
N VAL A 27 0.27 -5.13 2.66
CA VAL A 27 -0.96 -5.28 1.89
C VAL A 27 -1.16 -4.13 0.93
N GLU A 28 -1.68 -4.43 -0.25
CA GLU A 28 -2.18 -3.44 -1.19
C GLU A 28 -3.71 -3.37 -1.03
N TYR A 29 -4.18 -2.31 -0.38
CA TYR A 29 -5.60 -2.04 -0.16
C TYR A 29 -5.86 -0.63 -0.66
N VAL A 30 -6.69 -0.47 -1.69
CA VAL A 30 -6.89 0.83 -2.39
C VAL A 30 -8.38 1.20 -2.40
N PRO A 31 -8.78 2.38 -1.87
CA PRO A 31 -7.95 3.32 -1.14
C PRO A 31 -7.53 2.74 0.21
N GLU A 32 -6.31 3.05 0.65
CA GLU A 32 -5.77 2.53 1.90
C GLU A 32 -6.55 3.01 3.12
N THR A 33 -6.58 2.19 4.16
CA THR A 33 -7.28 2.48 5.42
C THR A 33 -6.49 1.97 6.61
N THR A 34 -6.54 2.70 7.72
CA THR A 34 -5.88 2.28 8.96
C THR A 34 -6.51 1.01 9.55
N ALA A 35 -7.77 0.69 9.20
CA ALA A 35 -8.48 -0.50 9.68
C ALA A 35 -7.85 -1.84 9.24
N ILE A 36 -7.02 -1.84 8.19
CA ILE A 36 -6.32 -3.06 7.73
C ILE A 36 -5.07 -3.37 8.57
N LEU A 37 -4.63 -2.41 9.38
CA LEU A 37 -3.39 -2.50 10.16
C LEU A 37 -3.62 -3.19 11.50
N LYS A 38 -2.64 -3.99 11.94
CA LYS A 38 -2.66 -4.71 13.22
C LYS A 38 -2.89 -3.86 14.46
N PRO A 39 -2.30 -2.65 14.61
CA PRO A 39 -2.63 -1.76 15.73
C PRO A 39 -4.14 -1.46 15.86
N ASN A 40 -4.89 -1.57 14.77
CA ASN A 40 -6.34 -1.33 14.72
C ASN A 40 -7.17 -2.63 14.61
N GLY A 41 -6.56 -3.80 14.83
CA GLY A 41 -7.23 -5.10 14.74
C GLY A 41 -7.29 -5.70 13.33
N GLY A 42 -6.61 -5.09 12.36
CA GLY A 42 -6.49 -5.62 10.99
C GLY A 42 -5.42 -6.70 10.85
N PRO A 43 -5.34 -7.38 9.68
CA PRO A 43 -4.42 -8.49 9.46
C PRO A 43 -2.98 -8.09 9.10
N ALA A 44 -2.71 -6.84 8.72
CA ALA A 44 -1.44 -6.45 8.08
C ALA A 44 -0.52 -5.65 9.00
N ASP A 45 0.80 -5.81 8.84
CA ASP A 45 1.77 -4.96 9.55
C ASP A 45 1.85 -3.56 8.91
N VAL A 46 1.83 -3.49 7.57
CA VAL A 46 1.91 -2.23 6.81
C VAL A 46 1.00 -2.27 5.57
N CYS A 47 0.61 -1.09 5.07
CA CYS A 47 -0.20 -0.94 3.85
C CYS A 47 0.49 -0.02 2.83
N TRP A 48 0.40 -0.33 1.54
CA TRP A 48 0.84 0.60 0.49
C TRP A 48 -0.01 1.86 0.48
N SER A 49 0.63 3.04 0.40
CA SER A 49 -0.04 4.34 0.40
C SER A 49 -0.32 4.80 -1.02
N ALA A 50 -1.50 4.47 -1.56
CA ALA A 50 -1.91 4.91 -2.89
C ALA A 50 -2.25 6.40 -2.92
N SER A 51 -2.69 6.98 -1.80
CA SER A 51 -2.93 8.42 -1.68
C SER A 51 -1.63 9.22 -1.78
N PHE A 52 -0.52 8.75 -1.18
CA PHE A 52 0.79 9.42 -1.33
C PHE A 52 1.22 9.48 -2.79
N HIS A 53 1.09 8.36 -3.51
CA HIS A 53 1.38 8.31 -4.93
C HIS A 53 0.53 9.32 -5.73
N SER A 54 -0.76 9.43 -5.39
CA SER A 54 -1.71 10.35 -6.04
C SER A 54 -1.38 11.82 -5.78
N VAL A 55 -1.02 12.20 -4.55
CA VAL A 55 -0.63 13.58 -4.18
C VAL A 55 0.62 14.02 -4.95
N LYS A 56 1.60 13.13 -5.11
CA LYS A 56 2.85 13.42 -5.84
C LYS A 56 2.63 13.65 -7.34
N MET A 57 1.57 13.11 -7.93
CA MET A 57 1.28 13.31 -9.36
C MET A 57 0.63 14.66 -9.66
N ASP A 58 0.12 15.37 -8.64
CA ASP A 58 -0.49 16.69 -8.81
C ASP A 58 0.52 17.80 -8.48
N GLN A 59 1.19 18.32 -9.51
CA GLN A 59 2.19 19.40 -9.36
C GLN A 59 1.63 20.68 -8.73
N ASN A 60 0.30 20.87 -8.75
CA ASN A 60 -0.35 22.03 -8.14
C ASN A 60 -0.63 21.84 -6.63
N LYS A 61 -0.40 20.64 -6.08
CA LYS A 61 -0.64 20.29 -4.68
C LYS A 61 0.64 19.96 -3.90
N PHE A 62 1.80 20.39 -4.40
CA PHE A 62 3.05 20.19 -3.69
C PHE A 62 3.09 21.04 -2.41
N GLU A 63 2.82 20.39 -1.28
CA GLU A 63 2.88 20.98 0.06
C GLU A 63 3.92 20.25 0.89
N LEU A 64 5.05 20.90 1.18
CA LEU A 64 6.18 20.28 1.87
C LEU A 64 5.81 19.72 3.25
N ASP A 65 4.98 20.44 4.01
CA ASP A 65 4.60 20.01 5.36
C ASP A 65 3.60 18.86 5.32
N LEU A 66 2.71 18.82 4.32
CA LEU A 66 1.86 17.67 4.07
C LEU A 66 2.68 16.44 3.69
N ILE A 67 3.72 16.59 2.85
CA ILE A 67 4.62 15.50 2.50
C ILE A 67 5.30 14.97 3.75
N LYS A 68 5.94 15.84 4.56
CA LYS A 68 6.59 15.46 5.83
C LYS A 68 5.64 14.71 6.76
N TYR A 69 4.40 15.18 6.86
CA TYR A 69 3.37 14.50 7.66
C TYR A 69 3.10 13.09 7.14
N ILE A 70 2.90 12.90 5.84
CA ILE A 70 2.61 11.59 5.24
C ILE A 70 3.79 10.62 5.36
N ILE A 71 5.04 11.06 5.12
CA ILE A 71 6.22 10.19 5.30
C ILE A 71 6.51 9.84 6.77
N SER A 72 5.92 10.56 7.73
CA SER A 72 6.06 10.23 9.14
C SER A 72 5.19 9.06 9.61
N ALA A 73 4.24 8.60 8.78
CA ALA A 73 3.35 7.49 9.13
C ALA A 73 4.06 6.13 8.93
N PRO A 74 4.46 5.42 9.99
CA PRO A 74 5.37 4.27 9.89
C PRO A 74 4.70 3.02 9.30
N ASP A 75 3.38 2.93 9.39
CA ASP A 75 2.61 1.75 8.96
C ASP A 75 2.20 1.83 7.47
N PHE A 76 2.62 2.89 6.78
CA PHE A 76 2.35 3.09 5.36
C PHE A 76 3.63 3.05 4.54
N ILE A 77 3.64 2.21 3.51
CA ILE A 77 4.73 2.19 2.54
C ILE A 77 4.44 3.25 1.48
N ASN A 78 5.22 4.32 1.52
CA ASN A 78 5.20 5.39 0.53
C ASN A 78 6.06 5.01 -0.68
N TYR A 79 5.54 5.21 -1.89
CA TYR A 79 6.23 4.85 -3.14
C TYR A 79 6.08 5.94 -4.22
N LEU A 80 7.08 6.05 -5.09
CA LEU A 80 7.12 7.06 -6.16
C LEU A 80 6.46 6.56 -7.47
N SER A 81 6.57 5.26 -7.73
CA SER A 81 5.92 4.51 -8.82
C SER A 81 5.78 3.05 -8.41
N CYS A 82 4.83 2.34 -9.00
CA CYS A 82 4.75 0.89 -8.92
C CYS A 82 4.56 0.26 -10.31
N HIS A 83 4.71 -1.06 -10.37
CA HIS A 83 4.58 -1.84 -11.60
C HIS A 83 3.18 -1.72 -12.24
N ASP A 84 2.13 -1.42 -11.48
CA ASP A 84 0.79 -1.17 -12.04
C ASP A 84 0.70 0.16 -12.79
N ASN A 85 1.39 1.21 -12.32
CA ASN A 85 1.48 2.48 -13.06
C ASN A 85 2.19 2.27 -14.40
N GLU A 86 3.30 1.53 -14.40
CA GLU A 86 4.09 1.24 -15.60
C GLU A 86 3.32 0.36 -16.58
N ARG A 87 2.64 -0.66 -16.06
CA ARG A 87 1.78 -1.54 -16.85
C ARG A 87 0.63 -0.77 -17.47
N LEU A 88 0.01 0.16 -16.74
CA LEU A 88 -1.05 1.01 -17.27
C LEU A 88 -0.51 1.88 -18.43
N LEU A 89 0.63 2.54 -18.24
CA LEU A 89 1.26 3.35 -19.30
C LEU A 89 1.63 2.50 -20.53
N PHE A 90 2.16 1.29 -20.31
CA PHE A 90 2.46 0.34 -21.37
C PHE A 90 1.20 -0.09 -22.13
N LEU A 91 0.12 -0.43 -21.42
CA LEU A 91 -1.15 -0.83 -22.02
C LEU A 91 -1.81 0.32 -22.79
N VAL A 92 -1.77 1.54 -22.25
CA VAL A 92 -2.30 2.74 -22.90
C VAL A 92 -1.51 3.06 -24.18
N GLY A 93 -0.17 3.02 -24.11
CA GLY A 93 0.69 3.26 -25.26
C GLY A 93 0.59 2.18 -26.33
N LYS A 94 0.47 0.90 -25.93
CA LYS A 94 0.25 -0.23 -26.86
C LYS A 94 -1.10 -0.13 -27.59
N ASN A 95 -2.12 0.41 -26.92
CA ASN A 95 -3.45 0.56 -27.49
C ASN A 95 -3.62 1.85 -28.31
N GLY A 96 -2.54 2.61 -28.55
CA GLY A 96 -2.55 3.79 -29.42
C GLY A 96 -3.36 4.98 -28.90
N LYS A 97 -3.77 4.96 -27.63
CA LYS A 97 -4.52 6.05 -27.00
C LYS A 97 -3.57 6.94 -26.19
N PHE A 98 -2.69 7.65 -26.90
CA PHE A 98 -2.08 8.84 -26.31
C PHE A 98 -3.07 9.99 -26.47
N ILE A 99 -3.29 10.76 -25.41
CA ILE A 99 -3.92 12.09 -25.46
C ILE A 99 -2.92 13.07 -26.04
#